data_AF-A0A9W3BA66-F1
#
_entry.id   AF-A0A9W3BA66-F1
#
_cell.length_a   1.000
_cell.length_b   1.000
_cell.length_c   1.000
_cell.angle_alpha   90.00
_cell.angle_beta   90.00
_cell.angle_gamma   90.00
#
_symmetry.space_group_name_H-M   'P 1'
#
loop_
_entity.id
_entity.type
_entity.pdbx_description
1 polymer ?
#
loop_
_entity_poly.entity_id
_entity_poly.type
_entity_poly.pdbx_seq_one_letter_code
_entity_poly.pdbx_strand_id
1 'polypeptide(L)'
;MKPTKRKRKLIDQKQVSLKSKNSRHHETKYLKGKPAGQSVPSKFFGKHETQVSEHGEVNLHKHVISCKKNPGHTKFIPIESFCLNHLPKYYRDAELYDLIKVVAELAVRVEVKVTSPRRVEFWPDSDAPYPFYNSVSTKSSRYGSGELMNVIKWAEGAGYDVIGDRYESDSMDCPCCKCQDCGQPSRVWWEFTVLTATHVVFDDVEADQTVCRLFYDTQSSPGTILDHGRIYRSSIREDVCVLSFTTCDNHDLGNLLFGNVENWFKLWQKLQEKFERSRFTFIVSHPHGCPKQVSFGQWVHNYVVDRSSDQRDMSKLTYTTCTCPGSSGAGVFCVGFGEHVHSGSFDTKLNVSGFGFSNWN
;
A
#
# COMPACT_ATOMS: atom_id res chain seq x y z
N MET A 1 -14.52 51.18 20.62
CA MET A 1 -13.87 49.85 20.58
C MET A 1 -14.21 49.19 19.25
N LYS A 2 -13.25 49.09 18.33
CA LYS A 2 -13.43 48.45 17.00
C LYS A 2 -12.97 46.99 17.09
N PRO A 3 -13.73 46.02 16.55
CA PRO A 3 -13.35 44.61 16.64
C PRO A 3 -12.25 44.28 15.62
N THR A 4 -11.14 43.77 16.14
CA THR A 4 -9.97 43.34 15.37
C THR A 4 -10.29 42.02 14.66
N LYS A 5 -10.40 42.05 13.33
CA LYS A 5 -10.51 40.84 12.49
C LYS A 5 -9.18 40.07 12.54
N ARG A 6 -9.14 38.94 13.26
CA ARG A 6 -8.06 37.96 13.17
C ARG A 6 -8.11 37.28 11.80
N LYS A 7 -7.17 37.62 10.90
CA LYS A 7 -6.90 36.85 9.68
C LYS A 7 -6.30 35.50 10.10
N ARG A 8 -7.05 34.40 9.91
CA ARG A 8 -6.46 33.05 9.84
C ARG A 8 -5.59 33.00 8.59
N LYS A 9 -4.27 32.88 8.75
CA LYS A 9 -3.37 32.44 7.68
C LYS A 9 -3.76 30.99 7.36
N LEU A 10 -4.37 30.76 6.19
CA LEU A 10 -4.35 29.44 5.59
C LEU A 10 -2.87 29.12 5.31
N ILE A 11 -2.41 28.01 5.88
CA ILE A 11 -1.10 27.45 5.61
C ILE A 11 -1.19 26.84 4.21
N ASP A 12 -0.42 27.40 3.28
CA ASP A 12 -0.27 26.92 1.91
C ASP A 12 0.69 25.71 1.95
N GLN A 13 0.13 24.51 2.12
CA GLN A 13 0.86 23.24 2.04
C GLN A 13 0.57 22.58 0.70
N LYS A 14 1.43 22.87 -0.28
CA LYS A 14 1.56 22.08 -1.51
C LYS A 14 2.01 20.67 -1.15
N GLN A 15 1.09 19.72 -1.13
CA GLN A 15 1.41 18.30 -1.14
C GLN A 15 1.86 17.86 -2.54
N VAL A 16 2.72 16.86 -2.56
CA VAL A 16 3.37 16.34 -3.76
C VAL A 16 2.36 15.56 -4.58
N SER A 17 1.74 16.26 -5.53
CA SER A 17 1.49 15.75 -6.88
C SER A 17 2.67 14.87 -7.30
N LEU A 18 2.42 13.57 -7.56
CA LEU A 18 3.32 12.74 -8.35
C LEU A 18 3.35 13.36 -9.75
N LYS A 19 4.20 14.38 -9.93
CA LYS A 19 4.39 15.03 -11.23
C LYS A 19 4.95 14.00 -12.19
N SER A 20 4.05 13.39 -12.94
CA SER A 20 4.35 12.65 -14.15
C SER A 20 5.02 13.65 -15.11
N LYS A 21 6.35 13.57 -15.19
CA LYS A 21 7.06 13.98 -16.39
C LYS A 21 7.28 12.70 -17.18
N ASN A 22 6.66 12.67 -18.35
CA ASN A 22 6.79 11.70 -19.46
C ASN A 22 7.80 10.58 -19.26
N SER A 23 7.32 9.35 -19.44
CA SER A 23 8.10 8.13 -19.52
C SER A 23 9.30 8.28 -20.45
N ARG A 24 10.47 8.54 -19.85
CA ARG A 24 11.76 8.14 -20.38
C ARG A 24 12.53 7.56 -19.21
N HIS A 25 13.06 6.36 -19.40
CA HIS A 25 13.93 5.66 -18.48
C HIS A 25 14.96 6.63 -17.86
N HIS A 26 14.69 7.07 -16.63
CA HIS A 26 15.62 7.87 -15.87
C HIS A 26 16.34 6.96 -14.88
N GLU A 27 17.54 6.54 -15.30
CA GLU A 27 18.58 6.06 -14.40
C GLU A 27 18.87 7.13 -13.34
N THR A 28 18.59 6.81 -12.07
CA THR A 28 18.81 7.72 -10.94
C THR A 28 20.30 7.80 -10.61
N LYS A 29 20.96 8.87 -11.06
CA LYS A 29 22.30 9.24 -10.59
C LYS A 29 22.21 9.84 -9.17
N TYR A 30 22.67 9.07 -8.19
CA TYR A 30 22.74 9.49 -6.78
C TYR A 30 23.84 10.54 -6.53
N LEU A 31 23.47 11.61 -5.84
CA LEU A 31 24.38 12.64 -5.31
C LEU A 31 25.14 12.09 -4.09
N LYS A 32 26.47 12.07 -4.17
CA LYS A 32 27.35 11.76 -3.03
C LYS A 32 27.51 12.98 -2.13
N GLY A 33 27.34 12.77 -0.82
CA GLY A 33 27.94 13.61 0.23
C GLY A 33 26.95 14.26 1.16
N LYS A 34 26.58 13.59 2.26
CA LYS A 34 26.04 14.18 3.50
C LYS A 34 26.36 13.27 4.71
N PRO A 35 26.45 13.83 5.93
CA PRO A 35 27.07 13.18 7.09
C PRO A 35 26.20 12.06 7.68
N ALA A 36 26.88 11.11 8.33
CA ALA A 36 26.32 9.85 8.83
C ALA A 36 25.18 10.05 9.85
N GLY A 37 23.93 9.88 9.39
CA GLY A 37 22.90 9.25 10.23
C GLY A 37 23.32 7.81 10.54
N GLN A 38 22.76 7.19 11.58
CA GLN A 38 22.98 5.77 11.86
C GLN A 38 22.83 4.98 10.56
N SER A 39 23.91 4.35 10.09
CA SER A 39 23.90 3.58 8.86
C SER A 39 22.82 2.51 8.99
N VAL A 40 21.86 2.51 8.05
CA VAL A 40 20.86 1.44 7.94
C VAL A 40 21.64 0.12 7.98
N PRO A 41 21.44 -0.76 8.99
CA PRO A 41 22.21 -1.98 9.06
C PRO A 41 22.02 -2.77 7.76
N SER A 42 23.11 -3.27 7.18
CA SER A 42 23.12 -4.03 5.91
C SER A 42 22.28 -5.32 5.94
N LYS A 43 21.65 -5.63 7.08
CA LYS A 43 20.80 -6.80 7.34
C LYS A 43 19.30 -6.48 7.45
N PHE A 44 18.81 -5.38 6.87
CA PHE A 44 17.39 -4.99 6.97
C PHE A 44 16.43 -5.76 6.02
N PHE A 45 16.81 -6.96 5.57
CA PHE A 45 15.93 -7.83 4.78
C PHE A 45 15.33 -8.87 5.72
N GLY A 46 14.09 -8.64 6.15
CA GLY A 46 13.35 -9.60 6.97
C GLY A 46 12.98 -10.85 6.16
N LYS A 47 12.42 -11.85 6.86
CA LYS A 47 11.65 -12.93 6.23
C LYS A 47 10.38 -12.31 5.63
N HIS A 48 10.33 -12.34 4.31
CA HIS A 48 9.20 -11.83 3.53
C HIS A 48 7.95 -12.64 3.82
N GLU A 49 6.84 -11.95 4.01
CA GLU A 49 5.58 -12.53 4.44
C GLU A 49 4.59 -12.58 3.28
N THR A 50 5.00 -13.20 2.18
CA THR A 50 4.12 -13.62 1.09
C THR A 50 3.58 -15.02 1.35
N GLN A 51 2.36 -15.31 0.91
CA GLN A 51 1.74 -16.63 1.07
C GLN A 51 1.72 -17.35 -0.26
N VAL A 52 2.46 -18.45 -0.40
CA VAL A 52 2.38 -19.32 -1.58
C VAL A 52 1.21 -20.28 -1.44
N SER A 53 0.49 -20.56 -2.52
CA SER A 53 -0.45 -21.67 -2.60
C SER A 53 -0.34 -22.42 -3.94
N GLU A 54 -0.07 -23.72 -3.84
CA GLU A 54 0.03 -24.61 -5.00
C GLU A 54 -1.34 -25.03 -5.57
N HIS A 55 -2.42 -24.92 -4.78
CA HIS A 55 -3.76 -25.40 -5.14
C HIS A 55 -4.82 -24.30 -5.00
N GLY A 56 -4.44 -23.04 -5.26
CA GLY A 56 -5.32 -21.88 -5.15
C GLY A 56 -5.86 -21.66 -3.74
N GLU A 57 -7.09 -21.17 -3.61
CA GLU A 57 -7.63 -20.74 -2.32
C GLU A 57 -7.87 -21.88 -1.31
N VAL A 58 -8.03 -23.13 -1.78
CA VAL A 58 -8.39 -24.29 -0.95
C VAL A 58 -7.41 -24.54 0.20
N ASN A 59 -6.13 -24.22 -0.02
CA ASN A 59 -5.10 -24.45 1.00
C ASN A 59 -4.88 -23.26 1.95
N LEU A 60 -5.48 -22.09 1.71
CA LEU A 60 -5.23 -20.90 2.54
C LEU A 60 -5.67 -21.11 3.99
N HIS A 61 -6.81 -21.78 4.23
CA HIS A 61 -7.26 -22.12 5.59
C HIS A 61 -6.30 -23.06 6.32
N LYS A 62 -5.60 -23.96 5.60
CA LYS A 62 -4.58 -24.82 6.23
C LYS A 62 -3.42 -23.99 6.74
N HIS A 63 -3.03 -22.92 6.03
CA HIS A 63 -1.98 -22.01 6.46
C HIS A 63 -2.39 -21.17 7.68
N VAL A 64 -3.67 -20.80 7.79
CA VAL A 64 -4.22 -20.17 8.99
C VAL A 64 -4.11 -21.13 10.19
N ILE A 65 -4.65 -22.35 10.08
CA ILE A 65 -4.64 -23.32 11.19
C ILE A 65 -3.21 -23.69 11.63
N SER A 66 -2.26 -23.79 10.69
CA SER A 66 -0.88 -24.16 10.95
C SER A 66 0.07 -22.98 11.22
N CYS A 67 -0.45 -21.75 11.36
CA CYS A 67 0.37 -20.57 11.53
C CYS A 67 1.13 -20.59 12.86
N LYS A 68 2.47 -20.61 12.76
CA LYS A 68 3.37 -20.56 13.92
C LYS A 68 3.65 -19.14 14.42
N LYS A 69 3.48 -18.12 13.57
CA LYS A 69 3.84 -16.74 13.90
C LYS A 69 2.82 -16.11 14.85
N ASN A 70 1.53 -16.30 14.57
CA ASN A 70 0.44 -15.85 15.43
C ASN A 70 -0.54 -17.01 15.68
N PRO A 71 -0.21 -17.95 16.57
CA PRO A 71 -1.07 -19.11 16.84
C PRO A 71 -2.48 -18.69 17.24
N GLY A 72 -3.48 -19.22 16.54
CA GLY A 72 -4.91 -18.92 16.76
C GLY A 72 -5.35 -17.50 16.39
N HIS A 73 -4.44 -16.66 15.86
CA HIS A 73 -4.73 -15.32 15.33
C HIS A 73 -5.54 -14.41 16.26
N THR A 74 -5.39 -14.57 17.59
CA THR A 74 -6.21 -13.85 18.59
C THR A 74 -6.04 -12.33 18.62
N LYS A 75 -5.01 -11.82 17.94
CA LYS A 75 -4.72 -10.38 17.79
C LYS A 75 -5.20 -9.79 16.46
N PHE A 76 -5.80 -10.62 15.61
CA PHE A 76 -6.45 -10.19 14.38
C PHE A 76 -7.95 -10.07 14.64
N ILE A 77 -8.51 -8.94 14.23
CA ILE A 77 -9.94 -8.67 14.35
C ILE A 77 -10.52 -8.68 12.93
N PRO A 78 -11.48 -9.58 12.63
CA PRO A 78 -12.18 -9.55 11.36
C PRO A 78 -12.83 -8.19 11.15
N ILE A 79 -12.65 -7.60 9.98
CA ILE A 79 -13.08 -6.21 9.75
C ILE A 79 -14.59 -6.01 9.90
N GLU A 80 -15.38 -7.05 9.64
CA GLU A 80 -16.83 -7.07 9.83
C GLU A 80 -17.21 -6.97 11.31
N SER A 81 -16.38 -7.53 12.19
CA SER A 81 -16.57 -7.48 13.64
C SER A 81 -15.92 -6.26 14.30
N PHE A 82 -15.06 -5.53 13.58
CA PHE A 82 -14.33 -4.40 14.13
C PHE A 82 -15.28 -3.28 14.55
N CYS A 83 -15.05 -2.77 15.76
CA CYS A 83 -15.87 -1.72 16.38
C CYS A 83 -14.99 -0.88 17.32
N LEU A 84 -15.47 0.29 17.73
CA LEU A 84 -14.71 1.24 18.54
C LEU A 84 -14.09 0.63 19.82
N ASN A 85 -14.77 -0.33 20.45
CA ASN A 85 -14.28 -0.97 21.70
C ASN A 85 -13.06 -1.86 21.51
N HIS A 86 -12.81 -2.32 20.29
CA HIS A 86 -11.60 -3.08 19.93
C HIS A 86 -10.35 -2.21 19.93
N LEU A 87 -10.48 -0.88 19.80
CA LEU A 87 -9.35 0.03 19.95
C LEU A 87 -8.85 0.03 21.40
N PRO A 88 -7.53 0.14 21.62
CA PRO A 88 -6.99 0.33 22.96
C PRO A 88 -7.61 1.56 23.61
N LYS A 89 -7.83 1.52 24.93
CA LYS A 89 -8.62 2.53 25.67
C LYS A 89 -8.25 3.98 25.35
N TYR A 90 -6.96 4.29 25.22
CA TYR A 90 -6.45 5.63 24.91
C TYR A 90 -6.64 6.08 23.45
N TYR A 91 -6.93 5.13 22.56
CA TYR A 91 -7.16 5.32 21.13
C TYR A 91 -8.61 5.05 20.72
N ARG A 92 -9.54 4.96 21.69
CA ARG A 92 -10.99 4.85 21.42
C ARG A 92 -11.55 6.18 20.97
N ASP A 93 -11.22 6.53 19.74
CA ASP A 93 -11.57 7.78 19.09
C ASP A 93 -12.42 7.50 17.84
N ALA A 94 -13.53 8.21 17.68
CA ALA A 94 -14.47 7.97 16.58
C ALA A 94 -13.81 8.21 15.22
N GLU A 95 -12.97 9.23 15.10
CA GLU A 95 -12.32 9.58 13.84
C GLU A 95 -11.26 8.56 13.46
N LEU A 96 -10.52 8.04 14.44
CA LEU A 96 -9.58 6.93 14.22
C LEU A 96 -10.30 5.64 13.84
N TYR A 97 -11.44 5.35 14.46
CA TYR A 97 -12.28 4.22 14.06
C TYR A 97 -12.75 4.37 12.61
N ASP A 98 -13.26 5.55 12.22
CA ASP A 98 -13.70 5.84 10.86
C ASP A 98 -12.55 5.75 9.86
N LEU A 99 -11.36 6.26 10.22
CA LEU A 99 -10.16 6.11 9.39
C LEU A 99 -9.86 4.64 9.12
N ILE A 100 -9.85 3.79 10.15
CA ILE A 100 -9.56 2.36 9.99
C ILE A 100 -10.61 1.68 9.11
N LYS A 101 -11.88 2.07 9.21
CA LYS A 101 -12.94 1.57 8.33
C LYS A 101 -12.72 2.01 6.89
N VAL A 102 -12.34 3.25 6.64
CA VAL A 102 -12.02 3.72 5.28
C VAL A 102 -10.79 3.01 4.72
N VAL A 103 -9.72 2.88 5.50
CA VAL A 103 -8.53 2.09 5.10
C VAL A 103 -8.92 0.66 4.75
N ALA A 104 -9.86 0.07 5.49
CA ALA A 104 -10.38 -1.24 5.12
C ALA A 104 -11.06 -1.26 3.76
N GLU A 105 -11.83 -0.25 3.39
CA GLU A 105 -12.43 -0.16 2.05
C GLU A 105 -11.37 -0.01 0.94
N LEU A 106 -10.19 0.54 1.25
CA LEU A 106 -9.08 0.75 0.32
C LEU A 106 -8.06 -0.40 0.31
N ALA A 107 -8.07 -1.28 1.32
CA ALA A 107 -7.19 -2.43 1.37
C ALA A 107 -7.57 -3.48 0.33
N VAL A 108 -6.57 -3.98 -0.39
CA VAL A 108 -6.73 -5.00 -1.43
C VAL A 108 -6.00 -6.28 -1.09
N ARG A 109 -6.60 -7.41 -1.46
CA ARG A 109 -5.88 -8.68 -1.54
C ARG A 109 -5.19 -8.76 -2.89
N VAL A 110 -3.88 -8.99 -2.88
CA VAL A 110 -3.08 -9.12 -4.11
C VAL A 110 -2.82 -10.59 -4.37
N GLU A 111 -3.17 -11.09 -5.54
CA GLU A 111 -2.82 -12.42 -6.04
C GLU A 111 -1.92 -12.28 -7.27
N VAL A 112 -0.79 -12.97 -7.27
CA VAL A 112 0.14 -12.98 -8.40
C VAL A 112 0.30 -14.40 -8.90
N LYS A 113 -0.03 -14.62 -10.17
CA LYS A 113 -0.16 -15.97 -10.75
C LYS A 113 1.12 -16.49 -11.39
N VAL A 114 2.07 -15.61 -11.66
CA VAL A 114 3.34 -15.93 -12.35
C VAL A 114 4.52 -15.36 -11.59
N THR A 115 5.66 -16.03 -11.66
CA THR A 115 6.94 -15.51 -11.15
C THR A 115 7.77 -15.08 -12.34
N SER A 116 8.19 -13.82 -12.37
CA SER A 116 8.97 -13.30 -13.51
C SER A 116 10.34 -13.96 -13.58
N PRO A 117 10.81 -14.35 -14.79
CA PRO A 117 12.18 -14.83 -14.99
C PRO A 117 13.22 -13.71 -14.81
N ARG A 118 12.79 -12.45 -14.68
CA ARG A 118 13.67 -11.29 -14.49
C ARG A 118 13.92 -10.94 -13.02
N ARG A 119 13.37 -11.71 -12.07
CA ARG A 119 13.71 -11.53 -10.65
C ARG A 119 15.22 -11.61 -10.47
N VAL A 120 15.77 -10.72 -9.66
CA VAL A 120 17.20 -10.72 -9.32
C VAL A 120 17.51 -11.82 -8.31
N GLU A 121 18.75 -12.30 -8.28
CA GLU A 121 19.14 -13.36 -7.34
C GLU A 121 19.24 -12.84 -5.89
N PHE A 122 19.73 -11.61 -5.73
CA PHE A 122 19.99 -10.99 -4.43
C PHE A 122 19.34 -9.62 -4.30
N TRP A 123 19.09 -9.20 -3.08
CA TRP A 123 18.75 -7.81 -2.79
C TRP A 123 19.90 -6.87 -3.21
N PRO A 124 19.61 -5.64 -3.68
CA PRO A 124 20.64 -4.67 -4.02
C PRO A 124 21.60 -4.44 -2.85
N ASP A 125 22.90 -4.41 -3.15
CA ASP A 125 23.98 -4.16 -2.17
C ASP A 125 24.03 -5.21 -1.04
N SER A 126 23.62 -6.46 -1.30
CA SER A 126 23.56 -7.55 -0.31
C SER A 126 23.77 -8.92 -0.97
N ASP A 127 24.16 -9.91 -0.16
CA ASP A 127 24.16 -11.34 -0.53
C ASP A 127 22.86 -12.05 -0.09
N ALA A 128 21.89 -11.31 0.46
CA ALA A 128 20.62 -11.88 0.88
C ALA A 128 19.79 -12.27 -0.36
N PRO A 129 19.26 -13.50 -0.44
CA PRO A 129 18.50 -13.95 -1.59
C PRO A 129 17.20 -13.16 -1.75
N TYR A 130 16.86 -12.83 -3.00
CA TYR A 130 15.61 -12.16 -3.33
C TYR A 130 14.45 -13.18 -3.38
N PRO A 131 13.26 -12.82 -2.87
CA PRO A 131 12.12 -13.73 -2.87
C PRO A 131 11.78 -14.26 -4.25
N PHE A 132 11.51 -15.57 -4.33
CA PHE A 132 11.04 -16.26 -5.52
C PHE A 132 12.00 -16.31 -6.72
N TYR A 133 13.27 -15.90 -6.57
CA TYR A 133 14.27 -16.06 -7.64
C TYR A 133 14.35 -17.50 -8.17
N ASN A 134 14.41 -18.48 -7.27
CA ASN A 134 14.48 -19.90 -7.62
C ASN A 134 13.11 -20.54 -7.94
N SER A 135 12.04 -19.74 -8.03
CA SER A 135 10.65 -20.23 -8.18
C SER A 135 10.05 -19.99 -9.57
N VAL A 136 10.86 -19.51 -10.53
CA VAL A 136 10.43 -19.14 -11.90
C VAL A 136 9.71 -20.29 -12.64
N SER A 137 10.09 -21.55 -12.35
CA SER A 137 9.48 -22.73 -12.99
C SER A 137 8.18 -23.22 -12.34
N THR A 138 7.78 -22.65 -11.20
CA THR A 138 6.61 -23.12 -10.44
C THR A 138 5.35 -22.36 -10.84
N LYS A 139 4.25 -23.08 -11.09
CA LYS A 139 2.93 -22.50 -11.44
C LYS A 139 2.10 -22.10 -10.20
N SER A 140 2.75 -21.76 -9.09
CA SER A 140 2.06 -21.50 -7.83
C SER A 140 1.63 -20.02 -7.74
N SER A 141 0.37 -19.78 -7.40
CA SER A 141 -0.09 -18.44 -7.01
C SER A 141 0.59 -18.02 -5.71
N ARG A 142 0.89 -16.73 -5.60
CA ARG A 142 1.26 -16.11 -4.33
C ARG A 142 0.30 -15.00 -3.97
N TYR A 143 0.09 -14.82 -2.68
CA TYR A 143 -0.81 -13.83 -2.11
C TYR A 143 -0.03 -12.85 -1.25
N GLY A 144 -0.41 -11.59 -1.39
CA GLY A 144 0.02 -10.46 -0.58
C GLY A 144 -1.17 -9.55 -0.29
N SER A 145 -0.85 -8.38 0.23
CA SER A 145 -1.79 -7.29 0.48
C SER A 145 -1.33 -6.04 -0.24
N GLY A 146 -2.22 -5.08 -0.37
CA GLY A 146 -1.92 -3.76 -0.91
C GLY A 146 -2.93 -2.74 -0.43
N GLU A 147 -2.75 -1.51 -0.88
CA GLU A 147 -3.60 -0.37 -0.55
C GLU A 147 -3.87 0.47 -1.78
N LEU A 148 -5.14 0.79 -2.03
CA LEU A 148 -5.52 1.75 -3.04
C LEU A 148 -5.23 3.17 -2.53
N MET A 149 -4.22 3.81 -3.11
CA MET A 149 -3.74 5.12 -2.66
C MET A 149 -4.36 6.31 -3.41
N ASN A 150 -4.69 6.12 -4.68
CA ASN A 150 -5.22 7.21 -5.50
C ASN A 150 -6.23 6.70 -6.53
N VAL A 151 -7.18 7.58 -6.84
CA VAL A 151 -8.16 7.41 -7.91
C VAL A 151 -8.12 8.64 -8.80
N ILE A 152 -7.89 8.44 -10.10
CA ILE A 152 -7.95 9.50 -11.10
C ILE A 152 -9.20 9.28 -11.96
N LYS A 153 -10.07 10.28 -12.01
CA LYS A 153 -11.18 10.31 -12.94
C LYS A 153 -10.74 10.99 -14.23
N TRP A 154 -10.80 10.25 -15.33
CA TRP A 154 -10.50 10.77 -16.67
C TRP A 154 -11.80 11.11 -17.40
N ALA A 155 -11.84 12.30 -18.01
CA ALA A 155 -12.92 12.75 -18.87
C ALA A 155 -12.37 13.65 -19.99
N GLU A 156 -12.66 13.30 -21.24
CA GLU A 156 -12.26 14.08 -22.43
C GLU A 156 -10.75 14.44 -22.44
N GLY A 157 -9.90 13.46 -22.10
CA GLY A 157 -8.43 13.61 -22.08
C GLY A 157 -7.85 14.33 -20.85
N ALA A 158 -8.68 14.76 -19.90
CA ALA A 158 -8.23 15.36 -18.64
C ALA A 158 -8.50 14.43 -17.45
N GLY A 159 -7.48 14.21 -16.63
CA GLY A 159 -7.55 13.43 -15.39
C GLY A 159 -7.61 14.35 -14.17
N TYR A 160 -8.40 13.98 -13.16
CA TYR A 160 -8.46 14.67 -11.87
C TYR A 160 -8.40 13.66 -10.74
N ASP A 161 -7.50 13.88 -9.78
CA ASP A 161 -7.47 13.10 -8.54
C ASP A 161 -8.33 13.73 -7.43
N VAL A 162 -8.33 13.09 -6.27
CA VAL A 162 -9.15 13.50 -5.12
C VAL A 162 -8.76 14.84 -4.50
N ILE A 163 -7.53 15.32 -4.74
CA ILE A 163 -7.08 16.64 -4.27
C ILE A 163 -7.28 17.72 -5.35
N GLY A 164 -7.80 17.34 -6.52
CA GLY A 164 -8.09 18.24 -7.64
C GLY A 164 -6.88 18.53 -8.52
N ASP A 165 -5.78 17.78 -8.38
CA ASP A 165 -4.66 17.89 -9.29
C ASP A 165 -5.08 17.40 -10.67
N ARG A 166 -4.68 18.17 -11.69
CA ARG A 166 -5.01 17.90 -13.09
C ARG A 166 -3.87 17.14 -13.76
N TYR A 167 -4.22 16.08 -14.47
CA TYR A 167 -3.36 15.27 -15.31
C TYR A 167 -3.81 15.40 -16.76
N GLU A 168 -2.86 15.33 -17.68
CA GLU A 168 -3.11 15.33 -19.13
C GLU A 168 -2.69 13.98 -19.69
N SER A 169 -3.45 13.48 -20.66
CA SER A 169 -3.16 12.23 -21.37
C SER A 169 -2.97 12.53 -22.85
N ASP A 170 -2.03 11.83 -23.48
CA ASP A 170 -1.83 11.88 -24.93
C ASP A 170 -3.00 11.24 -25.71
N SER A 171 -3.87 10.50 -25.02
CA SER A 171 -5.08 9.86 -25.56
C SER A 171 -6.33 10.29 -24.80
N MET A 172 -7.43 10.52 -25.54
CA MET A 172 -8.76 10.74 -24.95
C MET A 172 -9.49 9.42 -24.66
N ASP A 173 -8.99 8.31 -25.19
CA ASP A 173 -9.63 7.01 -25.17
C ASP A 173 -9.17 6.18 -23.96
N CYS A 174 -10.11 5.47 -23.34
CA CYS A 174 -9.81 4.56 -22.23
C CYS A 174 -8.82 3.46 -22.65
N PRO A 175 -7.73 3.23 -21.88
CA PRO A 175 -6.69 2.25 -22.23
C PRO A 175 -7.04 0.80 -21.83
N CYS A 176 -8.26 0.50 -21.37
CA CYS A 176 -8.66 -0.85 -21.02
C CYS A 176 -8.81 -1.74 -22.27
N CYS A 177 -8.61 -3.06 -22.11
CA CYS A 177 -8.69 -4.02 -23.21
C CYS A 177 -10.03 -3.94 -23.97
N LYS A 178 -11.15 -3.84 -23.23
CA LYS A 178 -12.49 -3.72 -23.83
C LYS A 178 -12.61 -2.53 -24.79
N CYS A 179 -12.06 -1.37 -24.41
CA CYS A 179 -12.10 -0.17 -25.24
C CYS A 179 -11.13 -0.22 -26.41
N GLN A 180 -9.98 -0.88 -26.24
CA GLN A 180 -9.02 -1.10 -27.32
C GLN A 180 -9.59 -1.98 -28.43
N ASP A 181 -10.47 -2.93 -28.08
CA ASP A 181 -11.02 -3.90 -29.03
C ASP A 181 -12.36 -3.47 -29.68
N CYS A 182 -13.11 -2.54 -29.07
CA CYS A 182 -14.52 -2.30 -29.46
C CYS A 182 -14.75 -1.23 -30.53
N GLY A 183 -13.72 -0.53 -31.02
CA GLY A 183 -13.85 0.55 -32.03
C GLY A 183 -14.62 1.81 -31.57
N GLN A 184 -15.22 1.78 -30.38
CA GLN A 184 -15.92 2.89 -29.72
C GLN A 184 -15.42 3.01 -28.27
N PRO A 185 -14.17 3.47 -28.07
CA PRO A 185 -13.60 3.59 -26.74
C PRO A 185 -14.36 4.61 -25.89
N SER A 186 -14.46 4.34 -24.58
CA SER A 186 -15.02 5.30 -23.62
C SER A 186 -14.06 6.48 -23.44
N ARG A 187 -14.62 7.69 -23.35
CA ARG A 187 -13.89 8.92 -23.01
C ARG A 187 -13.97 9.30 -21.53
N VAL A 188 -14.72 8.52 -20.76
CA VAL A 188 -14.79 8.65 -19.30
C VAL A 188 -14.35 7.32 -18.68
N TRP A 189 -13.31 7.37 -17.87
CA TRP A 189 -12.75 6.18 -17.24
C TRP A 189 -12.08 6.52 -15.92
N TRP A 190 -11.72 5.48 -15.17
CA TRP A 190 -11.11 5.59 -13.86
C TRP A 190 -9.81 4.84 -13.82
N GLU A 191 -8.78 5.49 -13.28
CA GLU A 191 -7.50 4.87 -12.97
C GLU A 191 -7.39 4.68 -11.46
N PHE A 192 -7.01 3.47 -11.04
CA PHE A 192 -6.76 3.14 -9.64
C PHE A 192 -5.28 2.83 -9.47
N THR A 193 -4.64 3.46 -8.49
CA THR A 193 -3.27 3.13 -8.12
C THR A 193 -3.22 2.34 -6.82
N VAL A 194 -2.55 1.19 -6.84
CA VAL A 194 -2.43 0.28 -5.71
C VAL A 194 -0.96 0.19 -5.30
N LEU A 195 -0.68 0.52 -4.05
CA LEU A 195 0.61 0.29 -3.40
C LEU A 195 0.71 -1.15 -2.90
N THR A 196 1.84 -1.79 -3.12
CA THR A 196 2.24 -3.06 -2.52
C THR A 196 3.76 -3.12 -2.40
N ALA A 197 4.31 -4.25 -1.98
CA ALA A 197 5.76 -4.44 -1.92
C ALA A 197 6.30 -5.00 -3.24
N THR A 198 7.48 -4.57 -3.68
CA THR A 198 8.10 -5.04 -4.94
C THR A 198 8.39 -6.54 -4.91
N HIS A 199 8.69 -7.11 -3.74
CA HIS A 199 8.87 -8.55 -3.67
C HIS A 199 7.56 -9.34 -3.87
N VAL A 200 6.39 -8.71 -3.70
CA VAL A 200 5.07 -9.28 -4.02
C VAL A 200 4.87 -9.25 -5.54
N VAL A 201 4.90 -8.04 -6.14
CA VAL A 201 4.82 -7.82 -7.58
C VAL A 201 6.08 -7.10 -8.07
N PHE A 202 6.88 -7.80 -8.86
CA PHE A 202 8.23 -7.40 -9.20
C PHE A 202 8.31 -6.47 -10.42
N ASP A 203 7.62 -6.83 -11.49
CA ASP A 203 7.72 -6.17 -12.80
C ASP A 203 6.41 -6.29 -13.60
N ASP A 204 6.43 -5.81 -14.85
CA ASP A 204 5.29 -5.79 -15.78
C ASP A 204 4.78 -7.20 -16.15
N VAL A 205 5.65 -8.22 -16.17
CA VAL A 205 5.23 -9.61 -16.42
C VAL A 205 4.37 -10.13 -15.27
N GLU A 206 4.75 -9.81 -14.03
CA GLU A 206 3.95 -10.16 -12.86
C GLU A 206 2.70 -9.30 -12.72
N ALA A 207 2.80 -8.00 -13.00
CA ALA A 207 1.70 -7.04 -12.88
C ALA A 207 0.53 -7.39 -13.82
N ASP A 208 0.82 -7.75 -15.07
CA ASP A 208 -0.21 -8.13 -16.06
C ASP A 208 -1.01 -9.35 -15.62
N GLN A 209 -0.37 -10.24 -14.86
CA GLN A 209 -0.95 -11.46 -14.31
C GLN A 209 -1.33 -11.33 -12.82
N THR A 210 -1.37 -10.10 -12.31
CA THR A 210 -1.80 -9.79 -10.95
C THR A 210 -3.30 -9.50 -10.92
N VAL A 211 -3.95 -10.02 -9.88
CA VAL A 211 -5.35 -9.76 -9.56
C VAL A 211 -5.42 -9.10 -8.18
N CYS A 212 -6.03 -7.93 -8.11
CA CYS A 212 -6.38 -7.26 -6.86
C CYS A 212 -7.86 -7.47 -6.58
N ARG A 213 -8.18 -8.01 -5.40
CA ARG A 213 -9.57 -8.20 -4.93
C ARG A 213 -9.89 -7.21 -3.82
N LEU A 214 -10.74 -6.25 -4.12
CA LEU A 214 -11.35 -5.30 -3.18
C LEU A 214 -12.50 -5.97 -2.41
N PHE A 215 -12.84 -5.40 -1.25
CA PHE A 215 -14.02 -5.78 -0.43
C PHE A 215 -14.08 -7.26 -0.03
N TYR A 216 -12.92 -7.91 0.11
CA TYR A 216 -12.83 -9.31 0.54
C TYR A 216 -12.82 -9.44 2.07
N ASP A 217 -13.98 -9.20 2.67
CA ASP A 217 -14.17 -9.10 4.13
C ASP A 217 -14.47 -10.44 4.80
N THR A 218 -15.10 -11.35 4.06
CA THR A 218 -15.46 -12.71 4.49
C THR A 218 -15.11 -13.72 3.39
N GLN A 219 -15.10 -15.01 3.72
CA GLN A 219 -14.82 -16.07 2.73
C GLN A 219 -15.88 -16.12 1.61
N SER A 220 -17.11 -15.71 1.92
CA SER A 220 -18.24 -15.63 0.98
C SER A 220 -18.34 -14.28 0.26
N SER A 221 -17.50 -13.29 0.60
CA SER A 221 -17.56 -11.98 -0.04
C SER A 221 -17.25 -12.15 -1.53
N PRO A 222 -18.12 -11.69 -2.45
CA PRO A 222 -17.82 -11.75 -3.88
C PRO A 222 -16.57 -10.91 -4.20
N GLY A 223 -16.44 -9.77 -3.52
CA GLY A 223 -15.38 -8.80 -3.77
C GLY A 223 -15.46 -8.18 -5.17
N THR A 224 -14.65 -7.16 -5.40
CA THR A 224 -14.51 -6.56 -6.74
C THR A 224 -13.12 -6.83 -7.26
N ILE A 225 -13.02 -7.26 -8.51
CA ILE A 225 -11.75 -7.63 -9.14
C ILE A 225 -11.22 -6.46 -9.95
N LEU A 226 -9.95 -6.12 -9.71
CA LEU A 226 -9.11 -5.33 -10.60
C LEU A 226 -8.06 -6.29 -11.17
N ASP A 227 -7.99 -6.40 -12.48
CA ASP A 227 -7.05 -7.25 -13.21
C ASP A 227 -6.31 -6.46 -14.28
N HIS A 228 -5.38 -7.12 -14.98
CA HIS A 228 -4.54 -6.50 -16.01
C HIS A 228 -3.76 -5.27 -15.50
N GLY A 229 -3.13 -5.43 -14.34
CA GLY A 229 -2.35 -4.38 -13.70
C GLY A 229 -1.13 -3.99 -14.54
N ARG A 230 -0.75 -2.72 -14.48
CA ARG A 230 0.50 -2.20 -15.07
C ARG A 230 1.41 -1.66 -13.98
N ILE A 231 2.72 -1.82 -14.13
CA ILE A 231 3.67 -1.15 -13.23
C ILE A 231 3.65 0.35 -13.52
N TYR A 232 3.25 1.14 -12.53
CA TYR A 232 3.45 2.59 -12.53
C TYR A 232 4.84 2.95 -12.01
N ARG A 233 5.27 2.30 -10.93
CA ARG A 233 6.60 2.44 -10.33
C ARG A 233 6.95 1.16 -9.58
N SER A 234 8.17 0.67 -9.68
CA SER A 234 8.68 -0.36 -8.78
C SER A 234 10.12 -0.05 -8.36
N SER A 235 10.48 -0.44 -7.14
CA SER A 235 11.83 -0.27 -6.61
C SER A 235 12.17 -1.42 -5.68
N ILE A 236 13.19 -2.20 -6.04
CA ILE A 236 13.69 -3.30 -5.22
C ILE A 236 14.33 -2.75 -3.94
N ARG A 237 15.10 -1.65 -4.04
CA ARG A 237 15.79 -1.05 -2.88
C ARG A 237 14.80 -0.55 -1.82
N GLU A 238 13.72 0.06 -2.27
CA GLU A 238 12.67 0.62 -1.41
C GLU A 238 11.67 -0.46 -0.96
N ASP A 239 11.64 -1.59 -1.68
CA ASP A 239 10.63 -2.63 -1.58
C ASP A 239 9.19 -2.11 -1.73
N VAL A 240 9.02 -1.19 -2.70
CA VAL A 240 7.74 -0.52 -2.99
C VAL A 240 7.40 -0.67 -4.47
N CYS A 241 6.19 -1.15 -4.74
CA CYS A 241 5.59 -1.26 -6.06
C CYS A 241 4.24 -0.53 -6.09
N VAL A 242 4.01 0.24 -7.14
CA VAL A 242 2.75 0.91 -7.45
C VAL A 242 2.22 0.33 -8.75
N LEU A 243 1.05 -0.28 -8.67
CA LEU A 243 0.29 -0.82 -9.79
C LEU A 243 -0.76 0.19 -10.23
N SER A 244 -1.02 0.26 -11.52
CA SER A 244 -2.16 1.00 -12.09
C SER A 244 -3.15 0.01 -12.70
N PHE A 245 -4.44 0.25 -12.43
CA PHE A 245 -5.58 -0.49 -12.97
C PHE A 245 -6.56 0.49 -13.60
N THR A 246 -7.33 0.04 -14.58
CA THR A 246 -8.25 0.91 -15.32
C THR A 246 -9.61 0.25 -15.55
N THR A 247 -10.69 1.01 -15.37
CA THR A 247 -12.05 0.63 -15.75
C THR A 247 -12.79 1.80 -16.39
N CYS A 248 -13.67 1.50 -17.35
CA CYS A 248 -14.61 2.47 -17.92
C CYS A 248 -16.07 2.04 -17.81
N ASP A 249 -16.33 0.86 -17.28
CA ASP A 249 -17.64 0.22 -17.23
C ASP A 249 -18.18 0.10 -15.80
N ASN A 250 -17.41 0.51 -14.80
CA ASN A 250 -17.82 0.49 -13.39
C ASN A 250 -17.71 1.88 -12.75
N HIS A 251 -18.60 2.79 -13.15
CA HIS A 251 -18.62 4.16 -12.63
C HIS A 251 -18.95 4.24 -11.14
N ASP A 252 -19.81 3.36 -10.63
CA ASP A 252 -20.19 3.33 -9.22
C ASP A 252 -19.01 2.97 -8.33
N LEU A 253 -18.21 1.97 -8.73
CA LEU A 253 -16.94 1.65 -8.07
C LEU A 253 -15.99 2.84 -8.09
N GLY A 254 -15.84 3.49 -9.26
CA GLY A 254 -14.97 4.65 -9.42
C GLY A 254 -15.34 5.78 -8.46
N ASN A 255 -16.62 6.16 -8.41
CA ASN A 255 -17.12 7.19 -7.50
C ASN A 255 -16.96 6.80 -6.02
N LEU A 256 -17.26 5.54 -5.67
CA LEU A 256 -17.12 5.02 -4.30
C LEU A 256 -15.66 5.12 -3.82
N LEU A 257 -14.73 4.61 -4.61
CA LEU A 257 -13.30 4.63 -4.26
C LEU A 257 -12.76 6.06 -4.22
N PHE A 258 -13.18 6.93 -5.15
CA PHE A 258 -12.81 8.34 -5.14
C PHE A 258 -13.25 9.01 -3.83
N GLY A 259 -14.50 8.79 -3.40
CA GLY A 259 -15.01 9.29 -2.13
C GLY A 259 -14.27 8.73 -0.92
N ASN A 260 -13.91 7.43 -0.94
CA ASN A 260 -13.17 6.80 0.14
C ASN A 260 -11.74 7.35 0.27
N VAL A 261 -11.02 7.52 -0.84
CA VAL A 261 -9.67 8.13 -0.81
C VAL A 261 -9.76 9.59 -0.35
N GLU A 262 -10.75 10.36 -0.82
CA GLU A 262 -10.96 11.74 -0.35
C GLU A 262 -11.21 11.79 1.17
N ASN A 263 -12.06 10.89 1.69
CA ASN A 263 -12.35 10.79 3.12
C ASN A 263 -11.10 10.35 3.93
N TRP A 264 -10.32 9.41 3.39
CA TRP A 264 -9.06 8.98 3.99
C TRP A 264 -8.11 10.17 4.17
N PHE A 265 -7.89 10.98 3.12
CA PHE A 265 -7.01 12.15 3.21
C PHE A 265 -7.46 13.13 4.30
N LYS A 266 -8.77 13.41 4.37
CA LYS A 266 -9.36 14.32 5.37
C LYS A 266 -9.15 13.80 6.81
N LEU A 267 -9.45 12.52 7.05
CA LEU A 267 -9.30 11.89 8.36
C LEU A 267 -7.82 11.76 8.75
N TRP A 268 -6.97 11.32 7.82
CA TRP A 268 -5.55 11.13 8.05
C TRP A 268 -4.88 12.44 8.47
N GLN A 269 -5.12 13.54 7.73
CA GLN A 269 -4.56 14.85 8.08
C GLN A 269 -4.95 15.27 9.51
N LYS A 270 -6.23 15.15 9.85
CA LYS A 270 -6.74 15.51 11.18
C LYS A 270 -6.11 14.66 12.29
N LEU A 271 -5.97 13.36 12.05
CA LEU A 271 -5.44 12.41 13.03
C LEU A 271 -3.92 12.52 13.17
N GLN A 272 -3.21 12.91 12.11
CA GLN A 272 -1.78 13.18 12.18
C GLN A 272 -1.47 14.32 13.17
N GLU A 273 -2.24 15.40 13.13
CA GLU A 273 -2.11 16.51 14.08
C GLU A 273 -2.53 16.09 15.50
N LYS A 274 -3.65 15.37 15.62
CA LYS A 274 -4.23 15.01 16.92
C LYS A 274 -3.38 14.03 17.73
N PHE A 275 -2.75 13.08 17.05
CA PHE A 275 -1.95 12.03 17.68
C PHE A 275 -0.45 12.23 17.44
N GLU A 276 -0.01 13.45 17.20
CA GLU A 276 1.40 13.78 16.96
C GLU A 276 2.33 13.03 17.93
N ARG A 277 3.38 12.40 17.40
CA ARG A 277 4.37 11.61 18.17
C ARG A 277 3.85 10.30 18.77
N SER A 278 2.62 9.91 18.48
CA SER A 278 2.11 8.60 18.86
C SER A 278 2.92 7.48 18.20
N ARG A 279 3.12 6.42 18.97
CA ARG A 279 3.71 5.17 18.48
C ARG A 279 2.69 4.18 17.98
N PHE A 280 1.40 4.49 18.10
CA PHE A 280 0.34 3.60 17.69
C PHE A 280 0.39 3.31 16.20
N THR A 281 0.32 2.03 15.89
CA THR A 281 0.29 1.53 14.53
C THR A 281 -0.86 0.57 14.35
N PHE A 282 -1.50 0.63 13.20
CA PHE A 282 -2.48 -0.36 12.78
C PHE A 282 -2.17 -0.82 11.36
N ILE A 283 -2.60 -2.05 11.05
CA ILE A 283 -2.48 -2.64 9.71
C ILE A 283 -3.83 -3.27 9.38
N VAL A 284 -4.34 -2.96 8.19
CA VAL A 284 -5.43 -3.71 7.57
C VAL A 284 -4.84 -4.54 6.44
N SER A 285 -4.97 -5.87 6.51
CA SER A 285 -4.33 -6.77 5.54
C SER A 285 -5.11 -8.06 5.33
N HIS A 286 -4.63 -8.89 4.40
CA HIS A 286 -5.14 -10.21 4.09
C HIS A 286 -4.16 -11.30 4.57
N PRO A 287 -4.06 -11.56 5.89
CA PRO A 287 -3.18 -12.60 6.40
C PRO A 287 -3.54 -13.93 5.75
N HIS A 288 -2.54 -14.63 5.24
CA HIS A 288 -2.61 -15.86 4.47
C HIS A 288 -3.42 -15.77 3.17
N GLY A 289 -3.65 -14.56 2.63
CA GLY A 289 -4.57 -14.36 1.51
C GLY A 289 -6.04 -14.57 1.89
N CYS A 290 -6.34 -14.70 3.18
CA CYS A 290 -7.69 -14.90 3.73
C CYS A 290 -8.43 -13.55 3.88
N PRO A 291 -9.69 -13.57 4.33
CA PRO A 291 -10.48 -12.35 4.47
C PRO A 291 -9.82 -11.31 5.36
N LYS A 292 -10.07 -10.04 5.03
CA LYS A 292 -9.41 -8.87 5.59
C LYS A 292 -9.52 -8.81 7.12
N GLN A 293 -8.39 -8.51 7.76
CA GLN A 293 -8.28 -8.36 9.21
C GLN A 293 -7.64 -7.01 9.54
N VAL A 294 -7.98 -6.47 10.70
CA VAL A 294 -7.22 -5.37 11.32
C VAL A 294 -6.43 -5.88 12.52
N SER A 295 -5.23 -5.35 12.71
CA SER A 295 -4.44 -5.58 13.91
C SER A 295 -3.78 -4.29 14.40
N PHE A 296 -3.36 -4.30 15.66
CA PHE A 296 -2.80 -3.13 16.34
C PHE A 296 -1.46 -3.45 16.99
N GLY A 297 -0.63 -2.42 17.13
CA GLY A 297 0.67 -2.51 17.79
C GLY A 297 1.35 -1.15 17.87
N GLN A 298 2.66 -1.16 17.95
CA GLN A 298 3.46 0.06 18.02
C GLN A 298 4.71 -0.02 17.15
N TRP A 299 5.12 1.11 16.57
CA TRP A 299 6.46 1.23 15.99
C TRP A 299 7.50 1.39 17.09
N VAL A 300 8.67 0.79 16.87
CA VAL A 300 9.76 0.62 17.85
C VAL A 300 10.95 1.49 17.47
N HIS A 301 11.41 1.36 16.23
CA HIS A 301 12.58 2.08 15.70
C HIS A 301 12.25 2.70 14.35
N ASN A 302 12.83 3.88 14.12
CA ASN A 302 12.78 4.62 12.87
C ASN A 302 14.19 4.80 12.31
N TYR A 303 14.44 4.29 11.12
CA TYR A 303 15.74 4.34 10.44
C TYR A 303 15.62 5.28 9.26
N VAL A 304 16.06 6.53 9.44
CA VAL A 304 16.06 7.54 8.38
C VAL A 304 17.10 7.15 7.32
N VAL A 305 16.63 6.93 6.10
CA VAL A 305 17.44 6.56 4.94
C VAL A 305 17.86 7.79 4.15
N ASP A 306 16.92 8.72 3.95
CA ASP A 306 17.16 9.99 3.26
C ASP A 306 16.39 11.11 3.94
N ARG A 307 17.04 12.27 4.06
CA ARG A 307 16.45 13.49 4.62
C ARG A 307 16.09 14.40 3.46
N SER A 308 14.81 14.48 3.15
CA SER A 308 14.36 15.40 2.12
C SER A 308 14.28 16.83 2.67
N SER A 309 14.26 17.82 1.78
CA SER A 309 14.05 19.22 2.16
C SER A 309 12.58 19.56 2.49
N ASP A 310 11.63 18.64 2.29
CA ASP A 310 10.19 18.90 2.32
C ASP A 310 9.50 18.58 3.66
N GLN A 311 10.27 18.50 4.76
CA GLN A 311 9.82 18.12 6.11
C GLN A 311 9.38 16.65 6.25
N ARG A 312 9.63 15.79 5.26
CA ARG A 312 9.47 14.34 5.39
C ARG A 312 10.79 13.62 5.23
N ASP A 313 11.08 12.75 6.18
CA ASP A 313 12.19 11.82 6.08
C ASP A 313 11.71 10.54 5.41
N MET A 314 12.50 10.04 4.46
CA MET A 314 12.31 8.71 3.92
C MET A 314 12.96 7.71 4.87
N SER A 315 12.18 6.76 5.37
CA SER A 315 12.63 5.90 6.44
C SER A 315 12.10 4.47 6.36
N LYS A 316 12.74 3.58 7.13
CA LYS A 316 12.27 2.21 7.42
C LYS A 316 11.90 2.11 8.88
N LEU A 317 10.89 1.32 9.19
CA LEU A 317 10.43 1.08 10.55
C LEU A 317 10.58 -0.37 10.97
N THR A 318 10.70 -0.56 12.28
CA THR A 318 10.34 -1.82 12.92
C THR A 318 9.16 -1.62 13.85
N TYR A 319 8.26 -2.61 13.95
CA TYR A 319 7.02 -2.48 14.71
C TYR A 319 6.48 -3.84 15.20
N THR A 320 5.55 -3.80 16.15
CA THR A 320 4.98 -4.98 16.84
C THR A 320 3.58 -5.37 16.38
N THR A 321 2.97 -4.59 15.49
CA THR A 321 1.63 -4.88 14.92
C THR A 321 1.63 -6.21 14.20
N CYS A 322 0.67 -7.07 14.51
CA CYS A 322 0.68 -8.46 14.07
C CYS A 322 0.49 -8.60 12.55
N THR A 323 1.32 -9.44 11.94
CA THR A 323 1.26 -9.78 10.52
C THR A 323 1.53 -11.27 10.36
N CYS A 324 1.13 -11.81 9.21
CA CYS A 324 1.39 -13.20 8.83
C CYS A 324 1.82 -13.24 7.36
N PRO A 325 2.35 -14.38 6.85
CA PRO A 325 2.43 -14.62 5.41
C PRO A 325 1.12 -14.22 4.73
N GLY A 326 1.14 -13.47 3.62
CA GLY A 326 -0.02 -12.83 2.99
C GLY A 326 -0.18 -11.33 3.33
N SER A 327 0.42 -10.85 4.42
CA SER A 327 0.34 -9.44 4.80
C SER A 327 1.32 -8.54 4.02
N SER A 328 2.38 -9.09 3.41
CA SER A 328 3.37 -8.29 2.66
C SER A 328 2.70 -7.35 1.64
N GLY A 329 3.11 -6.09 1.63
CA GLY A 329 2.56 -5.03 0.80
C GLY A 329 1.43 -4.21 1.43
N ALA A 330 0.88 -4.64 2.58
CA ALA A 330 -0.12 -3.84 3.31
C ALA A 330 0.45 -2.50 3.81
N GLY A 331 -0.38 -1.46 3.85
CA GLY A 331 -0.07 -0.19 4.52
C GLY A 331 0.14 -0.36 6.02
N VAL A 332 1.16 0.30 6.54
CA VAL A 332 1.55 0.39 7.95
C VAL A 332 1.31 1.81 8.41
N PHE A 333 0.13 2.03 8.99
CA PHE A 333 -0.31 3.35 9.40
C PHE A 333 0.22 3.69 10.78
N CYS A 334 1.17 4.60 10.84
CA CYS A 334 1.72 5.14 12.08
C CYS A 334 1.00 6.46 12.40
N VAL A 335 -0.05 6.36 13.21
CA VAL A 335 -0.95 7.48 13.49
C VAL A 335 -0.17 8.59 14.19
N GLY A 336 -0.14 9.79 13.60
CA GLY A 336 0.64 10.92 14.12
C GLY A 336 2.13 10.91 13.77
N PHE A 337 2.54 10.00 12.88
CA PHE A 337 3.93 9.87 12.46
C PHE A 337 4.11 9.72 10.95
N GLY A 338 3.41 8.79 10.29
CA GLY A 338 3.63 8.53 8.87
C GLY A 338 3.03 7.22 8.37
N GLU A 339 3.41 6.83 7.17
CA GLU A 339 2.91 5.63 6.49
C GLU A 339 4.04 4.90 5.79
N HIS A 340 4.02 3.57 5.87
CA HIS A 340 5.02 2.69 5.28
C HIS A 340 4.35 1.45 4.66
N VAL A 341 5.10 0.68 3.88
CA VAL A 341 4.65 -0.62 3.36
C VAL A 341 5.21 -1.75 4.22
N HIS A 342 4.39 -2.73 4.61
CA HIS A 342 4.89 -3.91 5.30
C HIS A 342 5.73 -4.76 4.34
N SER A 343 6.98 -5.02 4.69
CA SER A 343 7.90 -5.84 3.88
C SER A 343 7.97 -7.28 4.41
N GLY A 344 8.17 -7.43 5.72
CA GLY A 344 8.23 -8.75 6.34
C GLY A 344 8.57 -8.68 7.82
N SER A 345 9.32 -9.66 8.31
CA SER A 345 9.63 -9.77 9.74
C SER A 345 11.04 -10.26 10.05
N PHE A 346 11.65 -9.73 11.10
CA PHE A 346 12.94 -10.26 11.56
C PHE A 346 12.77 -11.56 12.33
N ASP A 347 11.77 -11.58 13.20
CA ASP A 347 11.38 -12.74 13.99
C ASP A 347 9.85 -12.73 14.23
N THR A 348 9.38 -13.54 15.17
CA THR A 348 7.94 -13.64 15.49
C THR A 348 7.39 -12.43 16.24
N LYS A 349 8.24 -11.52 16.73
CA LYS A 349 7.88 -10.38 17.59
C LYS A 349 8.03 -9.04 16.88
N LEU A 350 8.97 -8.92 15.94
CA LEU A 350 9.31 -7.66 15.30
C LEU A 350 9.19 -7.75 13.78
N ASN A 351 8.33 -6.88 13.26
CA ASN A 351 8.10 -6.68 11.84
C ASN A 351 8.96 -5.54 11.31
N VAL A 352 9.14 -5.51 9.99
CA VAL A 352 9.92 -4.52 9.26
C VAL A 352 9.14 -3.99 8.07
N SER A 353 9.26 -2.69 7.82
CA SER A 353 8.68 -2.04 6.65
C SER A 353 9.67 -1.93 5.49
N GLY A 354 9.13 -1.79 4.28
CA GLY A 354 9.80 -1.11 3.18
C GLY A 354 9.97 0.38 3.47
N PHE A 355 10.31 1.15 2.45
CA PHE A 355 10.45 2.59 2.61
C PHE A 355 9.06 3.22 2.77
N GLY A 356 9.01 4.28 3.56
CA GLY A 356 7.82 5.11 3.72
C GLY A 356 8.22 6.53 4.08
N PHE A 357 7.22 7.37 4.27
CA PHE A 357 7.41 8.76 4.65
C PHE A 357 7.03 8.95 6.11
N SER A 358 7.96 9.52 6.87
CA SER A 358 7.74 9.92 8.25
C SER A 358 7.84 11.43 8.39
N ASN A 359 6.95 12.01 9.19
CA ASN A 359 7.02 13.42 9.58
C ASN A 359 8.29 13.64 10.43
N TRP A 360 8.95 14.78 10.20
CA TRP A 360 10.15 15.17 10.94
C TRP A 360 9.85 15.40 12.44
N ASN A 361 10.85 15.14 13.29
CA ASN A 361 10.84 15.50 14.71
C ASN A 361 11.74 16.70 14.98
#